data_AF-A0A2V9B5W2-F1
#
_entry.id   AF-A0A2V9B5W2-F1
#
_cell.length_a   1.000
_cell.length_b   1.000
_cell.length_c   1.000
_cell.angle_alpha   90.00
_cell.angle_beta   90.00
_cell.angle_gamma   90.00
#
_symmetry.space_group_name_H-M   'P 1'
#
loop_
_entity.id
_entity.type
_entity.pdbx_description
1 polymer ?
#
loop_
_entity_poly.entity_id
_entity_poly.type
_entity_poly.pdbx_seq_one_letter_code
_entity_poly.pdbx_strand_id
1 'polypeptide(L)'
;MLSLSDSDRSALLRLARRSIEEVARSERSPEDIPRESIFSERCGVFVSLHVRGRLRGCIGVIEPNEPLGETVVHCALGAAFEDLRFPPLRAEELPDMTVEVSLLTPMQVVRPEEVVVGQHGLFVSRGPRKGLLLPQVATEHHLTRDRFLEEACRKAGLPADSWKDAATEIRAFTCEIATETGKLSPR
;
A
#
# COMPACT_ATOMS: atom_id res chain seq x y z
N MET A 1 6.06 6.08 16.76
CA MET A 1 4.89 5.87 15.87
C MET A 1 5.02 6.91 14.76
N LEU A 2 5.13 6.50 13.50
CA LEU A 2 5.20 7.43 12.37
C LEU A 2 3.84 8.12 12.26
N SER A 3 3.74 9.35 12.73
CA SER A 3 2.53 10.16 12.59
C SER A 3 2.74 11.10 11.43
N LEU A 4 2.02 10.87 10.32
CA LEU A 4 2.11 11.75 9.15
C LEU A 4 1.47 13.11 9.44
N SER A 5 2.29 14.17 9.40
CA SER A 5 1.77 15.53 9.36
C SER A 5 1.11 15.82 8.01
N ASP A 6 0.25 16.85 7.93
CA ASP A 6 -0.36 17.26 6.66
C ASP A 6 0.70 17.65 5.62
N SER A 7 1.83 18.20 6.07
CA SER A 7 2.98 18.49 5.21
C SER A 7 3.60 17.22 4.63
N ASP A 8 3.78 16.18 5.45
CA ASP A 8 4.32 14.89 5.01
C ASP A 8 3.37 14.22 4.02
N ARG A 9 2.06 14.19 4.31
CA ARG A 9 1.03 13.64 3.40
C ARG A 9 1.09 14.34 2.04
N SER A 10 1.10 15.67 2.04
CA SER A 10 1.15 16.45 0.81
C SER A 10 2.47 16.24 0.05
N ALA A 11 3.59 16.12 0.75
CA ALA A 11 4.89 15.88 0.13
C ALA A 11 4.98 14.48 -0.52
N LEU A 12 4.47 13.44 0.15
CA LEU A 12 4.41 12.07 -0.38
C LEU A 12 3.56 11.99 -1.64
N LEU A 13 2.37 12.60 -1.62
CA LEU A 13 1.46 12.64 -2.77
C LEU A 13 2.10 13.38 -3.95
N ARG A 14 2.71 14.55 -3.69
CA ARG A 14 3.41 15.32 -4.74
C ARG A 14 4.57 14.53 -5.34
N LEU A 15 5.38 13.85 -4.51
CA LEU A 15 6.49 13.04 -5.01
C LEU A 15 5.97 11.94 -5.94
N ALA A 16 5.02 11.14 -5.48
CA ALA A 16 4.43 10.06 -6.27
C ALA A 16 3.83 10.55 -7.60
N ARG A 17 3.02 11.62 -7.56
CA ARG A 17 2.43 12.22 -8.78
C ARG A 17 3.50 12.72 -9.74
N ARG A 18 4.43 13.55 -9.25
CA ARG A 18 5.48 14.14 -10.09
C ARG A 18 6.28 13.06 -10.79
N SER A 19 6.64 12.00 -10.08
CA SER A 19 7.41 10.89 -10.66
C SER A 19 6.70 10.22 -11.82
N ILE A 20 5.39 9.98 -11.68
CA ILE A 20 4.58 9.40 -12.75
C ILE A 20 4.49 10.37 -13.95
N GLU A 21 4.24 11.66 -13.69
CA GLU A 21 4.10 12.66 -14.74
C GLU A 21 5.41 12.89 -15.53
N GLU A 22 6.55 12.86 -14.87
CA GLU A 22 7.87 13.01 -15.51
C GLU A 22 8.18 11.87 -16.47
N VAL A 23 7.94 10.62 -16.04
CA VAL A 23 8.14 9.43 -16.88
C VAL A 23 7.10 9.40 -18.01
N ALA A 24 5.83 9.67 -17.72
CA ALA A 24 4.77 9.66 -18.74
C ALA A 24 4.94 10.73 -19.83
N ARG A 25 5.58 11.86 -19.53
CA ARG A 25 5.78 12.97 -20.48
C ARG A 25 7.13 12.95 -21.17
N SER A 26 8.18 12.47 -20.51
CA SER A 26 9.55 12.65 -20.97
C SER A 26 10.43 11.40 -20.89
N GLU A 27 9.88 10.26 -20.45
CA GLU A 27 10.60 9.00 -20.25
C GLU A 27 11.84 9.12 -19.34
N ARG A 28 11.91 10.19 -18.53
CA ARG A 28 12.99 10.42 -17.58
C ARG A 28 12.55 10.08 -16.17
N SER A 29 13.44 9.39 -15.46
CA SER A 29 13.27 9.13 -14.03
C SER A 29 13.49 10.39 -13.20
N PRO A 30 12.86 10.51 -12.02
CA PRO A 30 13.07 11.64 -11.12
C PRO A 30 14.50 11.65 -10.58
N GLU A 31 15.19 12.79 -10.69
CA GLU A 31 16.57 12.94 -10.18
C GLU A 31 16.60 13.48 -8.74
N ASP A 32 15.68 14.39 -8.40
CA ASP A 32 15.62 15.07 -7.10
C ASP A 32 14.64 14.40 -6.13
N ILE A 33 15.01 13.22 -5.63
CA ILE A 33 14.25 12.50 -4.60
C ILE A 33 14.63 13.05 -3.21
N PRO A 34 13.67 13.56 -2.41
CA PRO A 34 13.93 14.02 -1.05
C PRO A 34 14.46 12.88 -0.16
N ARG A 35 15.41 13.19 0.73
CA ARG A 35 16.06 12.22 1.63
C ARG A 35 16.02 12.62 3.10
N GLU A 36 15.22 13.62 3.43
CA GLU A 36 15.16 14.24 4.75
C GLU A 36 13.81 13.97 5.41
N SER A 37 13.74 14.12 6.74
CA SER A 37 12.50 13.93 7.51
C SER A 37 11.89 12.54 7.22
N ILE A 38 10.59 12.48 6.97
CA ILE A 38 9.84 11.26 6.67
C ILE A 38 10.42 10.46 5.49
N PHE A 39 11.10 11.11 4.53
CA PHE A 39 11.64 10.43 3.35
C PHE A 39 12.89 9.61 3.65
N SER A 40 13.57 9.88 4.77
CA SER A 40 14.73 9.11 5.24
C SER A 40 14.33 7.80 5.95
N GLU A 41 13.08 7.69 6.35
CA GLU A 41 12.55 6.54 7.10
C GLU A 41 12.45 5.30 6.21
N ARG A 42 12.47 4.13 6.85
CA ARG A 42 12.31 2.84 6.18
C ARG A 42 10.99 2.22 6.65
N CYS A 43 9.94 2.41 5.87
CA CYS A 43 8.62 1.88 6.18
C CYS A 43 7.94 1.33 4.92
N GLY A 44 7.20 0.24 5.09
CA GLY A 44 6.43 -0.34 3.99
C GLY A 44 5.46 0.68 3.42
N VAL A 45 5.29 0.66 2.10
CA VAL A 45 4.42 1.61 1.40
C VAL A 45 3.71 0.93 0.26
N PHE A 46 2.44 1.29 0.07
CA PHE A 46 1.67 0.97 -1.13
C PHE A 46 1.27 2.27 -1.80
N VAL A 47 1.46 2.35 -3.12
CA VAL A 47 0.96 3.44 -3.95
C VAL A 47 -0.17 2.88 -4.81
N SER A 48 -1.34 3.47 -4.67
CA SER A 48 -2.54 3.13 -5.43
C SER A 48 -2.92 4.29 -6.33
N LEU A 49 -3.14 4.01 -7.61
CA LEU A 49 -3.59 4.97 -8.61
C LEU A 49 -5.04 4.72 -8.93
N HIS A 50 -5.81 5.79 -9.00
CA HIS A 50 -7.19 5.74 -9.48
C HIS A 50 -7.36 6.71 -10.64
N VAL A 51 -8.09 6.32 -11.68
CA VAL A 51 -8.47 7.22 -12.78
C VAL A 51 -9.99 7.28 -12.80
N ARG A 52 -10.54 8.49 -12.67
CA ARG A 52 -11.99 8.72 -12.56
C ARG A 52 -12.65 7.85 -11.47
N GLY A 53 -12.00 7.77 -10.31
CA GLY A 53 -12.47 7.00 -9.14
C GLY A 53 -12.35 5.47 -9.26
N ARG A 54 -11.73 4.93 -10.33
CA ARG A 54 -11.52 3.49 -10.52
C ARG A 54 -10.06 3.12 -10.35
N LEU A 55 -9.79 2.02 -9.64
CA LEU A 55 -8.44 1.49 -9.47
C LEU A 55 -7.78 1.28 -10.84
N ARG A 56 -6.60 1.84 -11.01
CA ARG A 56 -5.83 1.87 -12.26
C ARG A 56 -4.47 1.20 -12.14
N GLY A 57 -4.00 1.01 -10.91
CA GLY A 57 -2.78 0.28 -10.56
C GLY A 57 -2.51 0.37 -9.07
N CYS A 58 -1.86 -0.63 -8.50
CA CYS A 58 -1.44 -0.65 -7.11
C CYS A 58 -0.23 -1.54 -6.93
N ILE A 59 0.87 -0.94 -6.46
CA ILE A 59 2.13 -1.63 -6.15
C ILE A 59 2.59 -1.17 -4.78
N GLY A 60 3.21 -2.08 -4.03
CA GLY A 60 3.77 -1.75 -2.74
C GLY A 60 4.87 -2.70 -2.31
N VAL A 61 5.67 -2.21 -1.37
CA VAL A 61 6.75 -2.95 -0.73
C VAL A 61 6.46 -2.98 0.76
N ILE A 62 6.55 -4.18 1.34
CA ILE A 62 6.20 -4.43 2.73
C ILE A 62 7.38 -4.13 3.66
N GLU A 63 8.57 -4.58 3.26
CA GLU A 63 9.83 -4.46 4.00
C GLU A 63 10.86 -3.85 3.04
N PRO A 64 10.91 -2.51 2.88
CA PRO A 64 11.80 -1.88 1.91
C PRO A 64 13.24 -1.85 2.40
N ASN A 65 14.16 -2.09 1.45
CA ASN A 65 15.59 -1.95 1.65
C ASN A 65 16.09 -0.53 1.32
N GLU A 66 15.22 0.36 0.88
CA GLU A 66 15.51 1.73 0.47
C GLU A 66 14.78 2.72 1.38
N PRO A 67 15.21 3.99 1.45
CA PRO A 67 14.45 5.03 2.14
C PRO A 67 13.08 5.24 1.49
N LEU A 68 12.18 5.88 2.24
CA LEU A 68 10.79 6.05 1.83
C LEU A 68 10.67 6.87 0.55
N GLY A 69 11.52 7.88 0.33
CA GLY A 69 11.51 8.67 -0.90
C GLY A 69 11.67 7.79 -2.14
N GLU A 70 12.74 7.00 -2.18
CA GLU A 70 13.02 6.06 -3.25
C GLU A 70 11.92 4.99 -3.38
N THR A 71 11.44 4.46 -2.25
CA THR A 71 10.40 3.43 -2.24
C THR A 71 9.07 3.96 -2.80
N VAL A 72 8.70 5.20 -2.48
CA VAL A 72 7.49 5.86 -3.02
C VAL A 72 7.62 6.04 -4.53
N VAL A 73 8.77 6.50 -5.02
CA VAL A 73 9.02 6.64 -6.47
C VAL A 73 8.90 5.29 -7.16
N HIS A 74 9.59 4.27 -6.64
CA HIS A 74 9.54 2.91 -7.18
C HIS A 74 8.10 2.37 -7.25
N CYS A 75 7.35 2.47 -6.14
CA CYS A 75 5.98 1.96 -6.09
C CYS A 75 5.04 2.78 -6.99
N ALA A 76 5.22 4.10 -7.10
CA ALA A 76 4.41 4.95 -7.95
C ALA A 76 4.61 4.62 -9.44
N LEU A 77 5.85 4.45 -9.87
CA LEU A 77 6.17 4.05 -11.25
C LEU A 77 5.69 2.63 -11.54
N GLY A 78 5.92 1.69 -10.61
CA GLY A 78 5.40 0.34 -10.73
C GLY A 78 3.87 0.29 -10.84
N ALA A 79 3.16 1.06 -10.01
CA ALA A 79 1.70 1.15 -10.07
C ALA A 79 1.21 1.76 -11.39
N ALA A 80 1.95 2.72 -11.97
CA ALA A 80 1.57 3.34 -13.23
C ALA A 80 1.86 2.46 -14.45
N PHE A 81 2.98 1.74 -14.47
CA PHE A 81 3.51 1.16 -15.71
C PHE A 81 3.75 -0.35 -15.66
N GLU A 82 3.84 -0.96 -14.48
CA GLU A 82 4.28 -2.36 -14.31
C GLU A 82 3.24 -3.28 -13.66
N ASP A 83 2.12 -2.76 -13.17
CA ASP A 83 1.02 -3.56 -12.63
C ASP A 83 0.35 -4.38 -13.75
N LEU A 84 0.72 -5.65 -13.86
CA LEU A 84 0.27 -6.58 -14.91
C LEU A 84 -1.25 -6.78 -15.02
N ARG A 85 -2.03 -6.32 -14.04
CA ARG A 85 -3.50 -6.34 -14.10
C ARG A 85 -4.06 -5.26 -15.03
N PHE A 86 -3.25 -4.25 -15.36
CA PHE A 86 -3.66 -3.09 -16.14
C PHE A 86 -2.62 -2.77 -17.24
N PRO A 87 -3.02 -2.17 -18.38
CA PRO A 87 -2.05 -1.64 -19.33
C PRO A 87 -1.29 -0.45 -18.72
N PRO A 88 -0.08 -0.11 -19.19
CA PRO A 88 0.63 1.09 -18.72
C PRO A 88 -0.22 2.36 -18.81
N LEU A 89 -0.06 3.26 -17.83
CA LEU A 89 -0.77 4.54 -17.76
C LEU A 89 -0.39 5.43 -18.94
N ARG A 90 -1.38 6.11 -19.55
CA ARG A 90 -1.16 7.04 -20.66
C ARG A 90 -1.20 8.49 -20.21
N ALA A 91 -0.54 9.37 -20.96
CA ALA A 91 -0.45 10.79 -20.66
C ALA A 91 -1.84 11.47 -20.59
N GLU A 92 -2.82 11.00 -21.36
CA GLU A 92 -4.19 11.54 -21.37
C GLU A 92 -4.98 11.18 -20.10
N GLU A 93 -4.53 10.17 -19.34
CA GLU A 93 -5.15 9.76 -18.08
C GLU A 93 -4.68 10.61 -16.89
N LEU A 94 -3.52 11.28 -17.00
CA LEU A 94 -2.89 12.05 -15.92
C LEU A 94 -3.79 13.13 -15.30
N PRO A 95 -4.58 13.90 -16.08
CA PRO A 95 -5.47 14.92 -15.51
C PRO A 95 -6.53 14.32 -14.60
N ASP A 96 -6.98 13.08 -14.86
CA ASP A 96 -8.04 12.38 -14.13
C ASP A 96 -7.52 11.37 -13.11
N MET A 97 -6.19 11.25 -13.00
CA MET A 97 -5.53 10.41 -12.01
C MET A 97 -5.67 11.03 -10.62
N THR A 98 -5.86 10.19 -9.61
CA THR A 98 -5.63 10.50 -8.19
C THR A 98 -4.69 9.48 -7.59
N VAL A 99 -3.77 9.97 -6.77
CA VAL A 99 -2.79 9.15 -6.06
C VAL A 99 -3.22 8.94 -4.61
N GLU A 100 -3.01 7.72 -4.13
CA GLU A 100 -3.08 7.35 -2.72
C GLU A 100 -1.77 6.68 -2.30
N VAL A 101 -1.24 7.07 -1.15
CA VAL A 101 -0.04 6.51 -0.53
C VAL A 101 -0.43 5.98 0.84
N SER A 102 -0.28 4.68 1.04
CA SER A 102 -0.52 4.00 2.32
C SER A 102 0.81 3.62 2.95
N LEU A 103 1.18 4.26 4.06
CA LEU A 103 2.36 3.90 4.85
C LEU A 103 2.01 2.86 5.90
N LEU A 104 2.78 1.79 5.97
CA LEU A 104 2.60 0.70 6.91
C LEU A 104 3.45 0.96 8.16
N THR A 105 2.84 0.82 9.33
CA THR A 105 3.63 0.70 10.56
C THR A 105 4.44 -0.59 10.55
N PRO A 106 5.56 -0.66 11.29
CA PRO A 106 6.31 -1.90 11.48
C PRO A 106 5.37 -3.04 11.89
N MET A 107 5.49 -4.16 11.20
CA MET A 107 4.69 -5.35 11.47
C MET A 107 5.07 -5.94 12.82
N GLN A 108 4.06 -6.30 13.61
CA GLN A 108 4.23 -6.93 14.92
C GLN A 108 3.61 -8.32 14.89
N VAL A 109 4.33 -9.32 15.43
CA VAL A 109 3.77 -10.66 15.61
C VAL A 109 2.64 -10.57 16.64
N VAL A 110 1.48 -11.11 16.30
CA VAL A 110 0.28 -11.09 17.14
C VAL A 110 -0.37 -12.45 17.19
N ARG A 111 -1.12 -12.70 18.25
CA ARG A 111 -2.05 -13.82 18.34
C ARG A 111 -3.34 -13.50 17.57
N PRO A 112 -4.05 -14.52 17.07
CA PRO A 112 -5.33 -14.32 16.37
C PRO A 112 -6.32 -13.45 17.15
N GLU A 113 -6.37 -13.62 18.47
CA GLU A 113 -7.27 -12.91 19.36
C GLU A 113 -6.98 -11.41 19.52
N GLU A 114 -5.75 -10.98 19.24
CA GLU A 114 -5.28 -9.58 19.34
C GLU A 114 -5.59 -8.77 18.07
N VAL A 115 -6.13 -9.41 17.03
CA VAL A 115 -6.48 -8.73 15.78
C VAL A 115 -7.73 -7.87 15.96
N VAL A 116 -7.58 -6.56 15.67
CA VAL A 116 -8.66 -5.57 15.70
C VAL A 116 -9.10 -5.24 14.28
N VAL A 117 -10.30 -5.68 13.91
CA VAL A 117 -10.91 -5.41 12.60
C VAL A 117 -11.09 -3.90 12.38
N GLY A 118 -10.75 -3.44 11.18
CA GLY A 118 -10.84 -2.02 10.80
C GLY A 118 -9.70 -1.15 11.32
N GLN A 119 -8.82 -1.70 12.17
CA GLN A 119 -7.59 -1.04 12.58
C GLN A 119 -6.36 -1.77 12.01
N HIS A 120 -6.31 -3.10 12.17
CA HIS A 120 -5.18 -3.89 11.73
C HIS A 120 -5.30 -4.35 10.28
N GLY A 121 -4.22 -4.22 9.53
CA GLY A 121 -3.92 -5.04 8.38
C GLY A 121 -3.23 -6.32 8.84
N LEU A 122 -3.31 -7.37 8.03
CA LEU A 122 -2.75 -8.68 8.34
C LEU A 122 -1.70 -9.09 7.32
N PHE A 123 -0.58 -9.58 7.83
CA PHE A 123 0.41 -10.31 7.06
C PHE A 123 0.49 -11.73 7.61
N VAL A 124 0.20 -12.72 6.78
CA VAL A 124 0.23 -14.14 7.13
C VAL A 124 1.36 -14.81 6.37
N SER A 125 2.18 -15.59 7.07
CA SER A 125 3.22 -16.39 6.44
C SER A 125 3.39 -17.79 7.01
N ARG A 126 3.69 -18.75 6.12
CA ARG A 126 4.07 -20.12 6.46
C ARG A 126 5.04 -20.65 5.41
N GLY A 127 6.32 -20.75 5.77
CA GLY A 127 7.39 -21.09 4.82
C GLY A 127 7.46 -20.06 3.67
N PRO A 128 7.42 -20.47 2.38
CA PRO A 128 7.48 -19.54 1.26
C PRO A 128 6.15 -18.80 0.99
N ARG A 129 5.05 -19.24 1.60
CA ARG A 129 3.70 -18.71 1.37
C ARG A 129 3.48 -17.46 2.22
N LYS A 130 3.07 -16.37 1.57
CA LYS A 130 2.89 -15.04 2.18
C LYS A 130 1.65 -14.39 1.60
N GLY A 131 0.85 -13.77 2.47
CA GLY A 131 -0.35 -13.03 2.08
C GLY A 131 -0.47 -11.77 2.92
N LEU A 132 -0.91 -10.69 2.29
CA LEU A 132 -1.17 -9.41 2.96
C LEU A 132 -2.55 -8.91 2.61
N LEU A 133 -3.28 -8.44 3.62
CA LEU A 133 -4.51 -7.67 3.48
C LEU A 133 -4.39 -6.36 4.26
N LEU A 134 -4.80 -5.26 3.63
CA LEU A 134 -4.82 -3.93 4.24
C LEU A 134 -5.99 -3.79 5.22
N PRO A 135 -5.90 -2.88 6.21
CA PRO A 135 -6.96 -2.67 7.21
C PRO A 135 -8.35 -2.44 6.61
N GLN A 136 -8.45 -1.64 5.55
CA GLN A 136 -9.72 -1.28 4.93
C GLN A 136 -10.48 -2.46 4.31
N VAL A 137 -9.78 -3.54 3.92
CA VAL A 137 -10.41 -4.72 3.33
C VAL A 137 -11.43 -5.33 4.30
N ALA A 138 -11.10 -5.38 5.59
CA ALA A 138 -11.99 -5.96 6.58
C ALA A 138 -13.27 -5.13 6.75
N THR A 139 -13.16 -3.80 6.71
CA THR A 139 -14.32 -2.90 6.85
C THR A 139 -15.18 -2.84 5.60
N GLU A 140 -14.57 -2.77 4.41
CA GLU A 140 -15.28 -2.71 3.12
C GLU A 140 -16.11 -3.97 2.85
N HIS A 141 -15.63 -5.12 3.32
CA HIS A 141 -16.31 -6.40 3.16
C HIS A 141 -17.08 -6.86 4.42
N HIS A 142 -17.19 -6.01 5.44
CA HIS A 142 -17.88 -6.30 6.70
C HIS A 142 -17.43 -7.63 7.34
N LEU A 143 -16.13 -7.91 7.30
CA LEU A 143 -15.58 -9.17 7.79
C LEU A 143 -15.52 -9.20 9.32
N THR A 144 -15.83 -10.34 9.90
CA THR A 144 -15.46 -10.63 11.29
C THR A 144 -13.96 -10.91 11.37
N ARG A 145 -13.39 -10.85 12.59
CA ARG A 145 -11.97 -11.16 12.83
C ARG A 145 -11.55 -12.51 12.25
N ASP A 146 -12.34 -13.55 12.54
CA ASP A 146 -12.05 -14.91 12.08
C ASP A 146 -12.11 -15.01 10.55
N ARG A 147 -13.10 -14.36 9.92
CA ARG A 147 -13.17 -14.28 8.45
C ARG A 147 -12.00 -13.52 7.86
N PHE A 148 -11.54 -12.45 8.51
CA PHE A 148 -10.41 -11.67 8.05
C PHE A 148 -9.10 -12.48 8.10
N LEU A 149 -8.90 -13.27 9.16
CA LEU A 149 -7.82 -14.24 9.26
C LEU A 149 -7.89 -15.32 8.18
N GLU A 150 -9.09 -15.87 7.93
CA GLU A 150 -9.30 -16.84 6.84
C GLU A 150 -8.93 -16.26 5.47
N GLU A 151 -9.38 -15.03 5.16
CA GLU A 151 -9.04 -14.37 3.90
C GLU A 151 -7.55 -14.09 3.79
N ALA A 152 -6.88 -13.71 4.88
CA ALA A 152 -5.43 -13.52 4.89
C ALA A 152 -4.68 -14.85 4.60
N CYS A 153 -5.14 -15.97 5.16
CA CYS A 153 -4.63 -17.30 4.82
C CYS A 153 -4.86 -17.63 3.34
N ARG A 154 -6.07 -17.42 2.82
CA ARG A 154 -6.38 -17.66 1.39
C ARG A 154 -5.49 -16.80 0.49
N LYS A 155 -5.26 -15.54 0.86
CA LYS A 155 -4.36 -14.61 0.15
C LYS A 155 -2.91 -15.10 0.14
N ALA A 156 -2.49 -15.79 1.19
CA ALA A 156 -1.19 -16.46 1.26
C ALA A 156 -1.13 -17.78 0.47
N GLY A 157 -2.24 -18.22 -0.14
CA GLY A 157 -2.35 -19.53 -0.77
C GLY A 157 -2.39 -20.68 0.24
N LEU A 158 -2.89 -20.44 1.45
CA LEU A 158 -3.03 -21.42 2.53
C LEU A 158 -4.52 -21.83 2.70
N PRO A 159 -4.79 -23.03 3.26
CA PRO A 159 -6.12 -23.37 3.76
C PRO A 159 -6.67 -22.31 4.73
N ALA A 160 -7.97 -22.04 4.69
CA ALA A 160 -8.60 -20.95 5.40
C ALA A 160 -8.41 -21.01 6.93
N ASP A 161 -8.29 -22.20 7.51
CA ASP A 161 -8.11 -22.43 8.94
C ASP A 161 -6.64 -22.47 9.38
N SER A 162 -5.68 -22.22 8.48
CA SER A 162 -4.25 -22.29 8.76
C SER A 162 -3.80 -21.33 9.86
N TRP A 163 -4.54 -20.25 10.12
CA TRP A 163 -4.24 -19.30 11.20
C TRP A 163 -4.34 -19.91 12.61
N LYS A 164 -4.94 -21.10 12.74
CA LYS A 164 -5.01 -21.87 14.00
C LYS A 164 -3.79 -22.77 14.23
N ASP A 165 -2.97 -22.98 13.19
CA ASP A 165 -1.76 -23.80 13.25
C ASP A 165 -0.60 -22.95 13.76
N ALA A 166 0.14 -23.44 14.75
CA ALA A 166 1.32 -22.76 15.31
C ALA A 166 2.45 -22.55 14.29
N ALA A 167 2.45 -23.27 13.17
CA ALA A 167 3.38 -23.06 12.07
C ALA A 167 3.04 -21.82 11.21
N THR A 168 1.89 -21.20 11.41
CA THR A 168 1.46 -19.99 10.69
C THR A 168 1.76 -18.77 11.54
N GLU A 169 2.64 -17.91 11.06
CA GLU A 169 2.91 -16.62 11.69
C GLU A 169 1.88 -15.59 11.21
N ILE A 170 1.31 -14.86 12.17
CA ILE A 170 0.40 -13.74 11.93
C ILE A 170 1.09 -12.49 12.44
N ARG A 171 1.25 -11.52 11.54
CA ARG A 171 1.73 -10.18 11.89
C ARG A 171 0.63 -9.16 11.60
N ALA A 172 0.44 -8.22 12.52
CA ALA A 172 -0.46 -7.09 12.35
C ALA A 172 0.32 -5.80 12.12
N PHE A 173 -0.29 -4.88 11.38
CA PHE A 173 0.19 -3.52 11.16
C PHE A 173 -1.00 -2.57 11.04
N THR A 174 -0.76 -1.27 11.11
CA THR A 174 -1.74 -0.23 10.80
C THR A 174 -1.24 0.58 9.60
N CYS A 175 -2.14 1.33 8.97
CA CYS A 175 -1.80 2.17 7.83
C CYS A 175 -2.12 3.63 8.10
N GLU A 176 -1.18 4.50 7.75
CA GLU A 176 -1.42 5.93 7.60
C GLU A 176 -1.63 6.23 6.11
N ILE A 177 -2.82 6.74 5.76
CA ILE A 177 -3.22 6.94 4.36
C ILE A 177 -3.16 8.43 4.01
N ALA A 178 -2.45 8.76 2.93
CA ALA A 178 -2.51 10.05 2.27
C ALA A 178 -3.21 9.87 0.92
N THR A 179 -4.20 10.70 0.63
CA THR A 179 -4.97 10.63 -0.63
C THR A 179 -5.18 12.04 -1.17
N GLU A 180 -5.11 12.21 -2.49
CA GLU A 180 -5.43 13.49 -3.12
C GLU A 180 -6.93 13.80 -3.02
N THR A 181 -7.27 14.88 -2.32
CA THR A 181 -8.65 15.37 -2.22
C THR A 181 -9.04 16.01 -3.56
N GLY A 182 -9.83 15.30 -4.38
CA GLY A 182 -10.31 15.91 -5.62
C GLY A 182 -11.10 15.07 -6.62
N LYS A 183 -11.01 13.72 -6.63
CA LYS A 183 -11.75 12.91 -7.65
C LYS A 183 -12.12 11.49 -7.22
N LEU A 184 -12.05 11.16 -5.93
CA LEU A 184 -12.66 9.94 -5.42
C LEU A 184 -14.12 10.24 -5.11
N SER A 185 -14.99 9.94 -6.08
CA SER A 185 -16.42 9.87 -5.82
C SER A 185 -16.66 8.94 -4.62
N PRO A 186 -17.35 9.39 -3.57
CA PRO A 186 -17.73 8.47 -2.48
C PRO A 186 -18.57 7.35 -3.10
N ARG A 187 -18.16 6.11 -2.85
CA ARG A 187 -18.96 4.93 -3.17
C ARG A 187 -20.12 4.82 -2.18
#